data_AF-A0A5B2VKV5-F1
#
_entry.id   AF-A0A5B2VKV5-F1
#
_cell.length_a   1.000
_cell.length_b   1.000
_cell.length_c   1.000
_cell.angle_alpha   90.00
_cell.angle_beta   90.00
_cell.angle_gamma   90.00
#
_symmetry.space_group_name_H-M   'P 1'
#
loop_
_entity.id
_entity.type
_entity.pdbx_description
1 polymer ?
#
loop_
_entity_poly.entity_id
_entity_poly.type
_entity_poly.pdbx_seq_one_letter_code
_entity_poly.pdbx_strand_id
1 'polypeptide(L)'
;MKRSITIKTNDLQTISWIGDKIVDWASAGTIYSQDGTVGRLAHGHVGYRFDGAITSPDGQYALVYTRLETKALLLKHGELLREIDRSYYCAEVHEYPAAFITGDNGRTYLIHCPKKYCRLDFEDVETGEIITDHADRAPGDFFIPGWR
;
A
#
# COMPACT_ATOMS: atom_id res chain seq x y z
N MET A 1 15.25 -29.02 -2.10
CA MET A 1 13.88 -29.42 -1.73
C MET A 1 13.13 -28.15 -1.34
N LYS A 2 12.07 -27.75 -2.06
CA LYS A 2 11.33 -26.52 -1.76
C LYS A 2 10.33 -26.83 -0.63
N ARG A 3 10.52 -26.24 0.55
CA ARG A 3 9.59 -26.41 1.69
C ARG A 3 8.43 -25.42 1.49
N SER A 4 7.22 -25.92 1.36
CA SER A 4 6.00 -25.11 1.39
C SER A 4 5.36 -25.21 2.78
N ILE A 5 4.79 -24.10 3.25
CA ILE A 5 4.01 -24.02 4.49
C ILE A 5 2.62 -23.52 4.08
N THR A 6 1.58 -24.17 4.58
CA THR A 6 0.19 -23.77 4.34
C THR A 6 -0.39 -23.20 5.63
N ILE A 7 -0.79 -21.94 5.58
CA ILE A 7 -1.52 -21.26 6.65
C ILE A 7 -3.00 -21.28 6.29
N LYS A 8 -3.86 -21.75 7.18
CA LYS A 8 -5.32 -21.75 6.98
C LYS A 8 -5.93 -20.53 7.67
N THR A 9 -6.74 -19.78 6.94
CA THR A 9 -7.57 -18.69 7.46
C THR A 9 -8.93 -18.75 6.77
N ASN A 10 -9.95 -18.15 7.39
CA ASN A 10 -11.32 -18.20 6.89
C ASN A 10 -11.53 -17.22 5.74
N ASP A 11 -11.09 -15.97 5.91
CA ASP A 11 -11.22 -14.90 4.91
C ASP A 11 -10.01 -13.96 5.02
N LEU A 12 -9.29 -13.80 3.91
CA LEU A 12 -8.14 -12.91 3.78
C LEU A 12 -8.50 -11.82 2.77
N GLN A 13 -8.51 -10.56 3.21
CA GLN A 13 -8.89 -9.43 2.36
C GLN A 13 -7.69 -8.82 1.66
N THR A 14 -6.60 -8.65 2.41
CA THR A 14 -5.33 -8.12 1.90
C THR A 14 -4.19 -9.06 2.26
N ILE A 15 -3.10 -8.99 1.48
CA ILE A 15 -1.89 -9.78 1.73
C ILE A 15 -0.69 -8.85 1.69
N SER A 16 -0.02 -8.71 2.83
CA SER A 16 1.30 -8.09 2.91
C SER A 16 2.19 -8.87 3.88
N TRP A 17 3.43 -8.41 4.04
CA TRP A 17 4.45 -9.08 4.84
C TRP A 17 4.98 -8.16 5.94
N ILE A 18 5.27 -8.74 7.10
CA ILE A 18 6.13 -8.16 8.15
C ILE A 18 7.13 -9.25 8.53
N GLY A 19 8.39 -9.08 8.11
CA GLY A 19 9.39 -10.13 8.27
C GLY A 19 8.95 -11.43 7.58
N ASP A 20 8.84 -12.50 8.37
CA ASP A 20 8.44 -13.85 7.90
C ASP A 20 6.94 -14.14 8.07
N LYS A 21 6.16 -13.14 8.48
CA LYS A 21 4.73 -13.25 8.78
C LYS A 21 3.87 -12.62 7.69
N ILE A 22 2.70 -13.20 7.47
CA ILE A 22 1.66 -12.62 6.61
C ILE A 22 0.80 -11.70 7.47
N VAL A 23 0.44 -10.54 6.95
CA VAL A 23 -0.48 -9.60 7.60
C VAL A 23 -1.65 -9.24 6.66
N ASP A 24 -2.85 -9.24 7.22
CA ASP A 24 -4.07 -8.71 6.61
C ASP A 24 -4.44 -7.38 7.27
N TRP A 25 -4.07 -6.29 6.62
CA TRP A 25 -4.27 -4.94 7.14
C TRP A 25 -5.73 -4.50 7.10
N ALA A 26 -6.52 -4.97 6.13
CA ALA A 26 -7.97 -4.71 6.11
C ALA A 26 -8.69 -5.42 7.27
N SER A 27 -8.15 -6.54 7.76
CA SER A 27 -8.66 -7.26 8.92
C SER A 27 -7.93 -6.86 10.23
N ALA A 28 -7.90 -5.56 10.54
CA ALA A 28 -7.30 -5.02 11.77
C ALA A 28 -5.82 -5.43 11.98
N GLY A 29 -5.05 -5.57 10.89
CA GLY A 29 -3.65 -6.02 10.96
C GLY A 29 -3.52 -7.43 11.54
N THR A 30 -4.42 -8.35 11.16
CA THR A 30 -4.35 -9.74 11.61
C THR A 30 -3.08 -10.37 11.06
N ILE A 31 -2.23 -10.89 11.95
CA ILE A 31 -0.95 -11.52 11.63
C ILE A 31 -1.11 -13.04 11.66
N TYR A 32 -0.53 -13.70 10.66
CA TYR A 32 -0.39 -15.14 10.61
C TYR A 32 1.09 -15.54 10.59
N SER A 33 1.49 -16.31 11.59
CA SER A 33 2.85 -16.84 11.74
C SER A 33 2.96 -18.25 11.14
N GLN A 34 4.18 -18.67 10.80
CA GLN A 34 4.42 -19.99 10.19
C GLN A 34 4.11 -21.17 11.11
N ASP A 35 4.12 -20.95 12.43
CA ASP A 35 3.75 -21.92 13.46
C ASP A 35 2.22 -22.05 13.64
N GLY A 36 1.43 -21.27 12.88
CA GLY A 36 -0.03 -21.22 12.97
C GLY A 36 -0.56 -20.22 13.99
N THR A 37 0.31 -19.51 14.72
CA THR A 37 -0.09 -18.48 15.67
C THR A 37 -0.72 -17.30 14.93
N VAL A 38 -1.89 -16.87 15.41
CA VAL A 38 -2.64 -15.72 14.90
C VAL A 38 -2.65 -14.61 15.95
N GLY A 39 -2.32 -13.39 15.53
CA GLY A 39 -2.34 -12.19 16.37
C GLY A 39 -2.99 -11.01 15.66
N ARG A 40 -3.02 -9.85 16.31
CA ARG A 40 -3.51 -8.58 15.75
C ARG A 40 -2.57 -7.45 16.09
N LEU A 41 -2.38 -6.53 15.14
CA LEU A 41 -1.60 -5.30 15.34
C LEU A 41 -2.45 -4.07 15.62
N ALA A 42 -3.68 -4.04 15.13
CA ALA A 42 -4.59 -2.90 15.30
C ALA A 42 -5.81 -3.27 16.14
N HIS A 43 -6.39 -2.27 16.78
CA HIS A 43 -7.58 -2.44 17.62
C HIS A 43 -8.89 -2.36 16.82
N GLY A 44 -8.87 -1.72 15.64
CA GLY A 44 -10.04 -1.46 14.81
C GLY A 44 -9.97 -2.09 13.42
N HIS A 45 -11.13 -2.44 12.87
CA HIS A 45 -11.27 -2.82 11.46
C HIS A 45 -11.35 -1.58 10.58
N VAL A 46 -10.81 -1.69 9.37
CA VAL A 46 -10.96 -0.65 8.37
C VAL A 46 -12.34 -0.78 7.76
N GLY A 47 -13.20 0.24 7.91
CA GLY A 47 -14.61 0.21 7.51
C GLY A 47 -14.88 0.28 5.99
N TYR A 48 -13.91 -0.09 5.15
CA TYR A 48 -13.96 0.04 3.70
C TYR A 48 -13.39 -1.20 3.01
N ARG A 49 -13.84 -1.45 1.78
CA ARG A 49 -13.56 -2.67 0.99
C ARG A 49 -12.18 -2.68 0.34
N PHE A 50 -11.12 -2.45 1.12
CA PHE A 50 -9.77 -2.51 0.58
C PHE A 50 -9.37 -3.96 0.23
N ASP A 51 -8.72 -4.14 -0.92
CA ASP A 51 -8.31 -5.45 -1.44
C ASP A 51 -6.79 -5.57 -1.62
N GLY A 52 -6.05 -4.46 -1.59
CA GLY A 52 -4.60 -4.39 -1.66
C GLY A 52 -3.97 -3.88 -0.38
N ALA A 53 -2.76 -4.35 -0.07
CA ALA A 53 -1.93 -3.72 0.93
C ALA A 53 -0.44 -3.91 0.63
N ILE A 54 0.38 -2.96 1.10
CA ILE A 54 1.84 -3.06 1.16
C ILE A 54 2.31 -2.58 2.54
N THR A 55 3.45 -3.08 2.99
CA THR A 55 4.07 -2.71 4.27
C THR A 55 5.47 -2.13 4.02
N SER A 56 5.89 -1.14 4.82
CA SER A 56 7.25 -0.62 4.77
C SER A 56 8.29 -1.67 5.20
N PRO A 57 9.56 -1.56 4.78
CA PRO A 57 10.61 -2.53 5.10
C PRO A 57 10.79 -2.79 6.61
N ASP A 58 10.59 -1.77 7.43
CA ASP A 58 10.68 -1.83 8.90
C ASP A 58 9.38 -2.26 9.59
N GLY A 59 8.30 -2.49 8.84
CA GLY A 59 6.99 -2.88 9.38
C GLY A 59 6.20 -1.76 10.04
N GLN A 60 6.73 -0.53 10.12
CA GLN A 60 6.08 0.57 10.84
C GLN A 60 4.88 1.13 10.10
N TYR A 61 4.92 1.13 8.76
CA TYR A 61 3.89 1.73 7.93
C TYR A 61 3.23 0.70 7.04
N ALA A 62 1.95 0.92 6.77
CA ALA A 62 1.23 0.14 5.78
C ALA A 62 0.35 1.04 4.94
N LEU A 63 0.28 0.76 3.64
CA LEU A 63 -0.74 1.33 2.78
C LEU A 63 -1.77 0.23 2.52
N VAL A 64 -3.04 0.51 2.81
CA VAL A 64 -4.18 -0.36 2.50
C VAL A 64 -5.00 0.36 1.45
N TYR A 65 -5.30 -0.27 0.32
CA TYR A 65 -5.83 0.42 -0.86
C TYR A 65 -6.75 -0.47 -1.69
N THR A 66 -7.53 0.16 -2.57
CA THR A 66 -8.28 -0.56 -3.61
C THR A 66 -7.46 -0.59 -4.89
N ARG A 67 -7.26 -1.80 -5.45
CA ARG A 67 -6.47 -1.97 -6.68
C ARG A 67 -7.02 -1.16 -7.83
N LEU A 68 -8.34 -1.19 -8.05
CA LEU A 68 -9.00 -0.58 -9.22
C LEU A 68 -9.92 0.60 -8.85
N GLU A 69 -9.55 1.42 -7.87
CA GLU A 69 -10.22 2.71 -7.60
C GLU A 69 -9.18 3.73 -7.11
N THR A 70 -9.57 4.79 -6.42
CA THR A 70 -8.63 5.87 -6.01
C THR A 70 -8.21 5.83 -4.55
N LYS A 71 -8.90 5.07 -3.71
CA LYS A 71 -8.82 5.21 -2.25
C LYS A 71 -7.71 4.37 -1.63
N ALA A 72 -7.03 4.96 -0.66
CA ALA A 72 -6.07 4.29 0.20
C ALA A 72 -6.05 4.89 1.61
N LEU A 73 -5.60 4.11 2.59
CA LEU A 73 -5.27 4.55 3.94
C LEU A 73 -3.80 4.26 4.21
N LEU A 74 -3.11 5.26 4.75
CA LEU A 74 -1.78 5.10 5.30
C LEU A 74 -1.90 4.88 6.80
N LEU A 75 -1.31 3.78 7.27
CA LEU A 75 -1.31 3.39 8.67
C LEU A 75 0.11 3.52 9.24
N LYS A 76 0.19 3.82 10.54
CA LYS A 76 1.41 3.77 11.34
C LYS A 76 1.15 2.88 12.55
N HIS A 77 1.90 1.79 12.67
CA HIS A 77 1.70 0.77 13.70
C HIS A 77 0.24 0.26 13.77
N GLY A 78 -0.41 0.12 12.62
CA GLY A 78 -1.80 -0.34 12.52
C GLY A 78 -2.87 0.73 12.79
N GLU A 79 -2.49 1.93 13.22
CA GLU A 79 -3.41 3.03 13.43
C GLU A 79 -3.43 3.97 12.21
N LEU A 80 -4.59 4.59 11.93
CA LEU A 80 -4.75 5.49 10.79
C LEU A 80 -3.85 6.73 10.96
N LEU A 81 -2.96 6.94 10.00
CA LEU A 81 -2.17 8.17 9.90
C LEU A 81 -2.87 9.21 9.02
N ARG A 82 -3.30 8.83 7.83
CA ARG A 82 -4.12 9.67 6.92
C ARG A 82 -4.76 8.86 5.79
N GLU A 83 -5.77 9.44 5.17
CA GLU A 83 -6.28 8.97 3.88
C GLU A 83 -5.38 9.47 2.73
N ILE A 84 -5.26 8.67 1.68
CA ILE A 84 -4.50 8.99 0.47
C ILE A 84 -5.37 8.68 -0.75
N ASP A 85 -5.36 9.58 -1.72
CA ASP A 85 -5.96 9.35 -3.04
C ASP A 85 -4.88 9.28 -4.11
N ARG A 86 -5.08 8.40 -5.11
CA ARG A 86 -4.36 8.50 -6.39
C ARG A 86 -5.14 9.30 -7.42
N SER A 87 -4.46 9.65 -8.51
CA SER A 87 -5.12 10.25 -9.68
C SER A 87 -6.27 9.39 -10.20
N TYR A 88 -7.40 10.03 -10.47
CA TYR A 88 -8.62 9.37 -10.94
C TYR A 88 -8.52 8.81 -12.37
N TYR A 89 -7.76 9.48 -13.25
CA TYR A 89 -7.69 9.09 -14.66
C TYR A 89 -7.07 7.69 -14.82
N CYS A 90 -7.81 6.79 -15.47
CA CYS A 90 -7.49 5.37 -15.65
C CYS A 90 -7.39 4.53 -14.35
N ALA A 91 -7.95 4.99 -13.23
CA ALA A 91 -7.94 4.23 -11.98
C ALA A 91 -8.70 2.88 -12.08
N GLU A 92 -9.76 2.80 -12.87
CA GLU A 92 -10.56 1.58 -12.97
C GLU A 92 -9.95 0.50 -13.88
N VAL A 93 -8.87 0.82 -14.61
CA VAL A 93 -8.25 -0.08 -15.59
C VAL A 93 -6.76 -0.38 -15.32
N HIS A 94 -6.12 0.37 -14.42
CA HIS A 94 -4.77 0.09 -13.96
C HIS A 94 -4.74 -0.02 -12.44
N GLU A 95 -4.00 -0.98 -11.90
CA GLU A 95 -3.83 -1.12 -10.46
C GLU A 95 -3.19 0.12 -9.83
N TYR A 96 -3.54 0.40 -8.57
CA TYR A 96 -2.92 1.44 -7.76
C TYR A 96 -1.40 1.15 -7.64
N PRO A 97 -0.53 2.00 -8.23
CA PRO A 97 0.91 1.82 -8.08
C PRO A 97 1.35 2.34 -6.72
N ALA A 98 1.91 1.46 -5.90
CA ALA A 98 2.40 1.82 -4.57
C ALA A 98 3.65 1.01 -4.21
N ALA A 99 4.64 1.66 -3.62
CA ALA A 99 5.79 1.01 -3.00
C ALA A 99 6.35 1.89 -1.87
N PHE A 100 6.95 1.27 -0.85
CA PHE A 100 7.71 1.98 0.17
C PHE A 100 9.21 1.90 -0.11
N ILE A 101 9.92 2.98 0.23
CA ILE A 101 11.39 3.01 0.28
C ILE A 101 11.83 3.78 1.52
N THR A 102 12.95 3.36 2.12
CA THR A 102 13.62 4.13 3.17
C THR A 102 14.86 4.75 2.56
N GLY A 103 14.98 6.08 2.64
CA GLY A 103 16.15 6.81 2.18
C GLY A 103 17.32 6.72 3.17
N ASP A 104 18.52 7.11 2.72
CA ASP A 104 19.73 7.12 3.55
C ASP A 104 19.65 8.09 4.74
N ASN A 105 18.72 9.04 4.69
CA ASN A 105 18.38 9.94 5.78
C ASN A 105 17.49 9.30 6.86
N GLY A 106 17.14 8.02 6.71
CA GLY A 106 16.25 7.28 7.60
C GLY A 106 14.76 7.59 7.44
N ARG A 107 14.37 8.47 6.50
CA ARG A 107 12.97 8.79 6.22
C ARG A 107 12.37 7.72 5.31
N THR A 108 11.13 7.35 5.59
CA THR A 108 10.35 6.45 4.73
C THR A 108 9.48 7.26 3.79
N TYR A 109 9.51 6.90 2.51
CA TYR A 109 8.75 7.53 1.44
C TYR A 109 7.78 6.52 0.81
N LEU A 110 6.58 7.00 0.49
CA LEU A 110 5.61 6.30 -0.34
C LEU A 110 5.79 6.75 -1.79
N ILE A 111 6.10 5.79 -2.66
CA ILE A 111 6.12 5.98 -4.10
C ILE A 111 4.74 5.61 -4.64
N HIS A 112 4.02 6.59 -5.20
CA HIS A 112 2.66 6.41 -5.72
C HIS A 112 2.29 7.49 -6.76
N CYS A 113 1.04 7.56 -7.22
CA CYS A 113 0.58 8.54 -8.22
C CYS A 113 -0.50 9.52 -7.70
N PRO A 114 -0.16 10.43 -6.78
CA PRO A 114 -1.14 11.27 -6.08
C PRO A 114 -1.74 12.38 -6.96
N LYS A 115 -0.99 12.85 -7.97
CA LYS A 115 -1.37 14.04 -8.76
C LYS A 115 -1.96 13.70 -10.13
N LYS A 116 -1.26 12.88 -10.90
CA LYS A 116 -1.56 12.64 -12.33
C LYS A 116 -1.28 11.20 -12.73
N TYR A 117 -2.02 10.73 -13.75
CA TYR A 117 -1.71 9.50 -14.46
C TYR A 117 -0.31 9.56 -15.09
N CYS A 118 0.35 8.40 -15.25
CA CYS A 118 1.73 8.27 -15.73
C CYS A 118 2.77 9.11 -14.95
N ARG A 119 2.51 9.37 -13.66
CA ARG A 119 3.43 10.10 -12.81
C ARG A 119 3.53 9.43 -11.44
N LEU A 120 4.74 8.96 -11.14
CA LEU A 120 5.09 8.51 -9.80
C LEU A 120 5.83 9.62 -9.05
N ASP A 121 5.45 9.78 -7.80
CA ASP A 121 5.96 10.77 -6.88
C ASP A 121 6.33 10.11 -5.55
N PHE A 122 7.30 10.70 -4.88
CA PHE A 122 7.79 10.26 -3.59
C PHE A 122 7.16 11.19 -2.55
N GLU A 123 6.20 10.68 -1.81
CA GLU A 123 5.56 11.36 -0.70
C GLU A 123 6.23 10.93 0.60
N ASP A 124 6.67 11.87 1.42
CA ASP A 124 7.16 11.56 2.75
C ASP A 124 6.00 11.04 3.62
N VAL A 125 6.22 9.86 4.21
CA VAL A 125 5.16 9.12 4.90
C VAL A 125 4.68 9.84 6.16
N GLU A 126 5.48 10.66 6.82
CA GLU A 126 5.10 11.33 8.07
C GLU A 126 4.41 12.68 7.80
N THR A 127 4.93 13.42 6.83
CA THR A 127 4.53 14.82 6.57
C THR A 127 3.50 14.96 5.44
N GLY A 128 3.43 13.99 4.53
CA GLY A 128 2.63 14.11 3.29
C GLY A 128 3.25 15.03 2.24
N GLU A 129 4.49 15.48 2.45
CA GLU A 129 5.20 16.32 1.48
C GLU A 129 5.63 15.48 0.27
N ILE A 130 5.25 15.91 -0.93
CA ILE A 130 5.72 15.29 -2.17
C ILE A 130 7.04 15.94 -2.58
N ILE A 131 8.15 15.25 -2.36
CA ILE A 131 9.50 15.80 -2.57
C ILE A 131 9.96 15.78 -4.03
N THR A 132 9.19 15.12 -4.91
CA THR A 132 9.45 15.06 -6.35
C THR A 132 8.46 15.89 -7.18
N ASP A 133 7.68 16.75 -6.52
CA ASP A 133 6.70 17.60 -7.20
C ASP A 133 7.38 18.78 -7.90
N HIS A 134 7.71 18.58 -9.17
CA HIS A 134 8.25 19.61 -10.04
C HIS A 134 7.32 19.86 -11.22
N ALA A 135 7.13 21.14 -11.56
CA ALA A 135 6.23 21.58 -12.63
C ALA A 135 6.66 21.04 -14.01
N ASP A 136 7.96 20.86 -14.22
CA ASP A 136 8.55 20.47 -15.51
C ASP A 136 8.48 18.95 -15.79
N ARG A 137 7.93 18.16 -14.86
CA ARG A 137 7.79 16.71 -15.03
C ARG A 137 6.55 16.37 -15.87
N ALA A 138 6.81 15.93 -17.09
CA ALA A 138 5.84 15.30 -17.97
C ALA A 138 6.30 13.87 -18.34
N PRO A 139 5.38 12.91 -18.53
CA PRO A 139 5.74 11.60 -19.04
C PRO A 139 6.29 11.73 -20.47
N GLY A 140 7.39 11.04 -20.76
CA GLY A 140 7.98 11.03 -22.10
C GLY A 140 7.16 10.23 -23.12
N ASP A 141 6.36 9.28 -22.64
CA ASP A 141 5.43 8.47 -23.43
C ASP A 141 4.28 7.98 -22.52
N PHE A 142 3.11 7.69 -23.09
CA PHE A 142 1.96 7.16 -22.36
C PHE A 142 1.08 6.27 -23.25
N PHE A 143 0.58 5.18 -22.68
CA PHE A 143 -0.41 4.33 -23.33
C PHE A 143 -1.80 4.89 -23.09
N ILE A 144 -2.53 5.15 -24.18
CA ILE A 144 -3.95 5.50 -24.14
C ILE A 144 -4.72 4.18 -24.15
N PRO A 145 -5.61 3.91 -23.17
CA PRO A 145 -6.52 2.78 -23.27
C PRO A 145 -7.34 2.94 -24.55
N GLY A 146 -7.21 1.99 -25.49
CA GLY A 146 -7.94 2.01 -26.74
C GLY A 146 -9.44 2.08 -26.49
N TRP A 147 -10.12 3.04 -27.10
CA TRP A 147 -11.57 3.15 -27.12
C TRP A 147 -12.13 1.83 -27.65
N ARG A 148 -12.87 1.10 -26.81
CA ARG A 148 -13.78 0.03 -27.24
C ARG A 148 -15.16 0.62 -27.47
#